data_AF-A0A2E8XHF6-F1
#
_entry.id   AF-A0A2E8XHF6-F1
#
_cell.length_a   1.000
_cell.length_b   1.000
_cell.length_c   1.000
_cell.angle_alpha   90.00
_cell.angle_beta   90.00
_cell.angle_gamma   90.00
#
_symmetry.space_group_name_H-M   'P 1'
#
loop_
_entity.id
_entity.type
_entity.pdbx_description
1 polymer ?
#
loop_
_entity_poly.entity_id
_entity_poly.type
_entity_poly.pdbx_seq_one_letter_code
_entity_poly.pdbx_strand_id
1 'polypeptide(L)' 'MIFVSSFQFANSQDYNWAPDFPIGSSIIEISAQDQNGAVQTFKDLVGEKGMLFMLSRSFDW' A
#
# COMPACT_ATOMS: atom_id res chain seq x y z
N MET A 1 34.62 -40.20 6.98
CA MET A 1 33.34 -39.61 6.54
C MET A 1 33.19 -38.28 7.26
N ILE A 2 33.15 -37.15 6.55
CA ILE A 2 32.94 -35.83 7.18
C ILE A 2 31.52 -35.40 6.81
N PHE A 3 30.67 -35.20 7.82
CA PHE A 3 29.35 -34.59 7.66
C PHE A 3 29.53 -33.07 7.72
N VAL A 4 29.24 -32.38 6.61
CA VAL A 4 29.18 -30.92 6.56
C VAL A 4 27.72 -30.52 6.72
N SER A 5 27.40 -29.86 7.84
CA SER A 5 26.07 -29.30 8.09
C SER A 5 25.89 -28.04 7.24
N SER A 6 24.89 -28.05 6.35
CA SER A 6 24.44 -26.87 5.62
C SER A 6 23.57 -26.00 6.53
N PHE A 7 24.05 -24.81 6.88
CA PHE A 7 23.21 -23.79 7.50
C PHE A 7 22.35 -23.14 6.40
N GLN A 8 21.04 -23.37 6.44
CA GLN A 8 20.08 -22.64 5.61
C GLN A 8 19.78 -21.30 6.29
N PHE A 9 20.29 -20.20 5.73
CA PHE A 9 19.89 -18.86 6.12
C PHE A 9 18.50 -18.59 5.54
N ALA A 10 17.51 -18.34 6.40
CA ALA A 10 16.22 -17.86 5.97
C ALA A 10 16.36 -16.40 5.50
N ASN A 11 16.20 -16.16 4.19
CA ASN A 11 16.07 -14.82 3.64
C ASN A 11 14.58 -14.45 3.67
N SER A 12 14.15 -13.68 4.67
CA SER A 12 12.83 -13.05 4.62
C SER A 12 12.93 -11.81 3.75
N GLN A 13 12.17 -11.76 2.65
CA GLN A 13 12.08 -10.52 1.87
C GLN A 13 11.25 -9.51 2.65
N ASP A 14 11.78 -8.29 2.75
CA ASP A 14 11.03 -7.16 3.25
C ASP A 14 9.76 -7.01 2.40
N TYR A 15 8.61 -7.09 3.07
CA TYR A 15 7.32 -6.96 2.42
C TYR A 15 7.04 -5.48 2.15
N ASN A 16 7.42 -5.03 0.97
CA ASN A 16 7.04 -3.71 0.47
C ASN A 16 5.69 -3.80 -0.27
N TRP A 17 4.62 -3.32 0.38
CA TRP A 17 3.26 -3.37 -0.16
C TRP A 17 3.08 -2.54 -1.44
N ALA A 18 3.86 -1.47 -1.62
CA ALA A 18 3.78 -0.60 -2.79
C ALA A 18 5.18 -0.02 -3.15
N PRO A 19 6.06 -0.82 -3.79
CA PRO A 19 7.42 -0.40 -4.10
C PRO A 19 7.50 0.80 -5.05
N ASP A 20 6.49 0.97 -5.91
CA ASP A 20 6.40 2.07 -6.86
C ASP A 20 5.70 3.32 -6.27
N PHE A 21 5.36 3.30 -4.98
CA PHE A 21 4.68 4.41 -4.30
C PHE A 21 5.40 4.81 -2.99
N PRO A 22 6.62 5.37 -3.07
CA PRO A 22 7.37 5.78 -1.89
C PRO A 22 6.74 6.97 -1.17
N ILE A 23 7.13 7.17 0.10
CA ILE A 23 6.72 8.33 0.91
C ILE A 23 7.09 9.63 0.18
N GLY A 24 6.15 10.59 0.16
CA GLY A 24 6.32 11.87 -0.54
C GLY A 24 5.94 11.84 -2.01
N SER A 25 5.54 10.68 -2.55
CA SER A 25 4.96 10.60 -3.90
C SER A 25 3.68 11.43 -4.00
N SER A 26 3.47 12.04 -5.17
CA SER A 26 2.18 12.65 -5.49
C SER A 26 1.12 11.56 -5.63
N ILE A 27 -0.01 11.73 -4.94
CA ILE A 27 -1.16 10.87 -5.16
C ILE A 27 -1.86 11.28 -6.46
N ILE A 28 -2.38 10.30 -7.19
CA ILE A 28 -3.18 10.56 -8.40
C ILE A 28 -4.45 11.31 -7.98
N GLU A 29 -4.92 12.25 -8.80
CA GLU A 29 -6.14 12.98 -8.51
C GLU A 29 -7.32 12.00 -8.44
N ILE A 30 -8.00 11.96 -7.29
CA ILE A 30 -9.19 11.15 -7.06
C ILE A 30 -10.39 12.03 -7.33
N SER A 31 -11.29 11.54 -8.20
CA SER A 31 -12.59 12.16 -8.48
C SER A 31 -13.62 11.05 -8.68
N ALA A 32 -14.61 10.99 -7.79
CA ALA A 32 -15.65 9.95 -7.82
C ALA A 32 -16.96 10.46 -7.22
N GLN A 33 -18.07 9.83 -7.57
CA GLN A 33 -19.36 10.11 -6.94
C GLN A 33 -19.43 9.46 -5.55
N ASP A 34 -19.96 10.20 -4.59
CA ASP A 34 -20.32 9.67 -3.27
C ASP A 34 -21.66 8.91 -3.30
N GLN A 35 -22.10 8.43 -2.14
CA GLN A 35 -23.33 7.66 -1.99
C GLN A 35 -24.61 8.47 -2.33
N ASN A 36 -24.49 9.79 -2.44
CA ASN A 36 -25.59 10.69 -2.81
C ASN A 36 -25.47 11.15 -4.28
N GLY A 37 -24.48 10.66 -5.02
CA GLY A 37 -24.20 11.03 -6.41
C GLY A 37 -23.43 12.34 -6.57
N ALA A 38 -22.99 12.97 -5.48
CA ALA A 38 -22.18 14.19 -5.56
C ALA A 38 -20.73 13.83 -5.87
N VAL A 39 -20.12 14.55 -6.83
CA VAL A 39 -18.71 14.34 -7.18
C VAL A 39 -17.83 14.92 -6.06
N GLN A 40 -16.96 14.08 -5.52
CA GLN A 40 -15.97 14.42 -4.51
C GLN A 40 -14.57 14.31 -5.11
N THR A 41 -13.73 15.31 -4.85
CA THR A 41 -12.31 15.32 -5.23
C THR A 41 -11.41 15.02 -4.04
N PHE A 42 -10.13 14.72 -4.28
CA PHE A 42 -9.14 14.59 -3.21
C PHE A 42 -9.13 15.80 -2.25
N LYS A 43 -9.24 17.03 -2.78
CA LYS A 43 -9.24 18.24 -1.95
C LYS A 43 -10.46 18.32 -1.04
N ASP A 44 -11.60 17.80 -1.48
CA ASP A 44 -12.84 17.81 -0.70
C ASP A 44 -12.79 16.79 0.45
N LEU A 45 -11.96 15.75 0.31
CA LEU A 45 -11.83 14.66 1.28
C LEU A 45 -10.70 14.88 2.32
N VAL A 46 -9.72 15.74 2.04
CA VAL A 46 -8.62 16.02 2.97
C VAL A 46 -9.08 16.90 4.11
N GLY A 47 -9.01 16.38 5.33
CA GLY A 47 -9.21 17.17 6.55
C GLY A 47 -7.92 17.85 7.05
N GLU A 48 -8.04 18.65 8.12
CA GLU A 48 -6.92 19.40 8.73
C GLU A 48 -5.72 18.51 9.13
N LYS A 49 -5.99 17.25 9.48
CA LYS A 49 -4.98 16.27 9.92
C LYS A 49 -4.59 15.29 8.82
N GLY A 50 -5.00 15.55 7.58
CA GLY A 50 -4.80 14.64 6.46
C GLY A 50 -5.95 13.64 6.30
N MET A 51 -5.67 12.57 5.57
CA MET A 51 -6.63 11.55 5.16
C MET A 51 -5.96 10.18 5.16
N LEU A 52 -6.71 9.14 5.51
CA LEU A 52 -6.27 7.74 5.44
C LEU A 52 -6.97 7.04 4.28
N PHE A 53 -6.21 6.59 3.29
CA PHE A 53 -6.70 5.64 2.29
C PHE A 53 -6.42 4.22 2.75
N MET A 54 -7.48 3.43 2.90
CA MET A 54 -7.37 2.00 3.13
C MET A 54 -7.55 1.29 1.79
N LEU A 55 -6.45 0.75 1.26
CA LEU A 55 -6.46 -0.03 0.04
C LEU A 55 -6.35 -1.51 0.42
N SER A 56 -7.42 -2.26 0.23
CA SER A 56 -7.41 -3.71 0.42
C SER A 56 -7.21 -4.41 -0.92
N ARG A 57 -6.15 -5.22 -1.04
CA ARG A 57 -5.98 -6.16 -2.15
C ARG A 57 -6.16 -7.57 -1.61
N SER A 58 -7.13 -8.31 -2.12
CA SER A 58 -7.22 -9.74 -1.84
C SER A 58 -6.04 -10.46 -2.50
N PHE A 59 -5.43 -11.39 -1.77
CA PHE A 59 -4.48 -12.34 -2.32
C PHE A 59 -5.09 -13.73 -2.22
N ASP A 60 -5.19 -14.40 -3.36
CA ASP A 60 -5.41 -15.84 -3.40
C ASP A 60 -4.05 -16.47 -3.09
N TRP A 61 -3.95 -17.07 -1.91
CA TRP A 61 -2.80 -17.87 -1.50
C TRP A 61 -2.91 -19.30 -2.03
#